data_AF-A0A329RVZ0-F1
#
_entry.id   AF-A0A329RVZ0-F1
#
_cell.length_a   1.000
_cell.length_b   1.000
_cell.length_c   1.000
_cell.angle_alpha   90.00
_cell.angle_beta   90.00
_cell.angle_gamma   90.00
#
_symmetry.space_group_name_H-M   'P 1'
#
loop_
_entity.id
_entity.type
_entity.pdbx_description
1 polymer ?
#
loop_
_entity_poly.entity_id
_entity_poly.type
_entity_poly.pdbx_seq_one_letter_code
_entity_poly.pdbx_strand_id
1 'polypeptide(L)'
;MKFERAYGKKLPYAYFGTGYQTEEKTKESLLQWVMAGDSVKSVAKTLGLVGLTSKMELIGHQNYKAYRTFLKWRKQWAEMRGNGFTAS
;
A
#
# COMPACT_ATOMS: atom_id res chain seq x y z
N MET A 1 -19.37 1.84 -7.33
CA MET A 1 -19.17 0.38 -7.19
C MET A 1 -19.50 0.03 -5.74
N LYS A 2 -20.64 -0.62 -5.50
CA LYS A 2 -21.15 -0.95 -4.15
C LYS A 2 -20.37 -2.15 -3.61
N PHE A 3 -19.25 -1.90 -2.95
CA PHE A 3 -18.50 -2.92 -2.22
C PHE A 3 -18.64 -2.71 -0.71
N GLU A 4 -19.87 -2.47 -0.24
CA GLU A 4 -20.13 -2.46 1.19
C GLU A 4 -21.17 -3.53 1.53
N ARG A 5 -20.72 -4.46 2.39
CA ARG A 5 -21.48 -5.33 3.30
C ARG A 5 -22.13 -6.57 2.68
N ALA A 6 -21.32 -7.60 2.48
CA ALA A 6 -21.80 -8.98 2.57
C ALA A 6 -21.50 -9.51 3.99
N TYR A 7 -22.53 -9.62 4.83
CA TYR A 7 -22.53 -10.45 6.06
C TYR A 7 -21.44 -10.17 7.11
N GLY A 8 -21.12 -8.91 7.42
CA GLY A 8 -20.20 -8.56 8.52
C GLY A 8 -18.73 -8.96 8.32
N LYS A 9 -18.37 -9.59 7.18
CA LYS A 9 -16.99 -9.90 6.83
C LYS A 9 -16.36 -8.69 6.14
N LYS A 10 -15.29 -8.13 6.75
CA LYS A 10 -14.46 -7.09 6.12
C LYS A 10 -13.92 -7.65 4.80
N LEU A 11 -14.19 -6.96 3.69
CA LEU A 11 -13.64 -7.33 2.38
C LEU A 11 -12.11 -7.19 2.38
N PRO A 12 -11.40 -7.99 1.58
CA PRO A 12 -9.95 -7.87 1.45
C PRO A 12 -9.60 -6.54 0.76
N TYR A 13 -8.54 -5.90 1.25
CA TYR A 13 -8.08 -4.60 0.77
C TYR A 13 -6.97 -4.73 -0.28
N ALA A 14 -6.15 -5.77 -0.19
CA ALA A 14 -5.06 -6.05 -1.10
C ALA A 14 -4.73 -7.55 -1.09
N TYR A 15 -4.00 -8.02 -2.11
CA TYR A 15 -3.48 -9.38 -2.22
C TYR A 15 -1.97 -9.35 -2.37
N PHE A 16 -1.24 -9.78 -1.35
CA PHE A 16 0.23 -9.83 -1.37
C PHE A 16 0.76 -10.78 -0.29
N GLY A 17 2.03 -11.20 -0.41
CA GLY A 17 2.63 -12.20 0.48
C GLY A 17 1.95 -13.55 0.31
N THR A 18 1.33 -14.06 1.38
CA THR A 18 0.67 -15.38 1.39
C THR A 18 -0.81 -15.35 1.00
N GLY A 19 -1.39 -14.19 0.69
CA GLY A 19 -2.78 -14.11 0.21
C GLY A 19 -3.48 -12.77 0.38
N TYR A 20 -4.81 -12.82 0.44
CA TYR A 20 -5.66 -11.65 0.68
C TYR A 20 -5.46 -11.09 2.09
N GLN A 21 -5.26 -9.78 2.17
CA GLN A 21 -5.05 -9.04 3.41
C GLN A 21 -6.25 -8.14 3.72
N THR A 22 -6.55 -7.99 5.00
CA THR A 22 -7.50 -6.99 5.48
C THR A 22 -6.92 -5.58 5.30
N GLU A 23 -7.78 -4.56 5.36
CA GLU A 23 -7.32 -3.16 5.32
C GLU A 23 -6.33 -2.83 6.45
N GLU A 24 -6.58 -3.34 7.64
CA GLU A 24 -5.76 -3.15 8.84
C GLU A 24 -4.37 -3.72 8.66
N LYS A 25 -4.26 -5.03 8.34
CA LYS A 25 -2.97 -5.68 8.07
C LYS A 25 -2.23 -5.04 6.89
N THR A 26 -2.96 -4.62 5.86
CA THR A 26 -2.35 -3.91 4.74
C THR A 26 -1.73 -2.61 5.22
N LYS A 27 -2.48 -1.77 5.94
CA LYS A 27 -1.98 -0.49 6.47
C LYS A 27 -0.80 -0.67 7.42
N GLU A 28 -0.82 -1.66 8.31
CA GLU A 28 0.32 -1.99 9.17
C GLU A 28 1.57 -2.31 8.35
N SER A 29 1.44 -3.17 7.32
CA SER A 29 2.55 -3.53 6.43
C SER A 29 3.10 -2.30 5.69
N LEU A 30 2.21 -1.45 5.13
CA LEU A 30 2.62 -0.24 4.42
C LEU A 30 3.36 0.73 5.34
N LEU A 31 2.92 0.88 6.60
CA LEU A 31 3.58 1.74 7.58
C LEU A 31 4.96 1.18 7.94
N GLN A 32 5.08 -0.12 8.18
CA GLN A 32 6.35 -0.79 8.44
C GLN A 32 7.34 -0.57 7.28
N TRP A 33 6.90 -0.73 6.02
CA TRP A 33 7.75 -0.47 4.85
C TRP A 33 8.19 1.00 4.75
N VAL A 34 7.30 1.94 5.09
CA VAL A 34 7.65 3.38 5.12
C VAL A 34 8.74 3.65 6.15
N MET A 35 8.58 3.12 7.37
CA MET A 35 9.53 3.29 8.48
C MET A 35 10.87 2.59 8.19
N ALA A 36 10.83 1.38 7.65
CA ALA A 36 12.01 0.57 7.30
C ALA A 36 12.86 1.18 6.17
N GLY A 37 12.32 2.14 5.43
CA GLY A 37 13.08 2.76 4.34
C GLY A 37 12.86 2.12 2.97
N ASP A 38 11.90 1.20 2.83
CA ASP A 38 11.72 0.42 1.61
C ASP A 38 11.53 1.30 0.38
N SER A 39 12.12 0.86 -0.73
CA SER A 39 12.06 1.57 -2.00
C SER A 39 10.67 1.46 -2.63
N VAL A 40 10.30 2.47 -3.43
CA VAL A 40 9.07 2.41 -4.25
C VAL A 40 9.06 1.18 -5.15
N LYS A 41 10.20 0.82 -5.72
CA LYS A 41 10.34 -0.35 -6.62
C LYS A 41 10.12 -1.68 -5.88
N SER A 42 10.67 -1.85 -4.69
CA SER A 42 10.49 -3.08 -3.89
C SER A 42 9.04 -3.26 -3.47
N VAL A 43 8.38 -2.19 -2.99
CA VAL A 43 6.96 -2.26 -2.63
C VAL A 43 6.07 -2.49 -3.85
N ALA A 44 6.34 -1.84 -4.98
CA ALA A 44 5.62 -2.12 -6.23
C ALA A 44 5.75 -3.58 -6.66
N LYS A 45 6.94 -4.19 -6.48
CA LYS A 45 7.17 -5.62 -6.74
C LYS A 45 6.34 -6.51 -5.82
N THR A 46 6.36 -6.24 -4.52
CA THR A 46 5.57 -6.99 -3.52
C THR A 46 4.07 -6.91 -3.81
N LEU A 47 3.60 -5.77 -4.30
CA LEU A 47 2.19 -5.55 -4.67
C LEU A 47 1.86 -6.03 -6.10
N GLY A 48 2.79 -6.65 -6.82
CA GLY A 48 2.55 -7.20 -8.16
C GLY A 48 2.29 -6.15 -9.25
N LEU A 49 2.78 -4.92 -9.05
CA LEU A 49 2.55 -3.80 -9.98
C LEU A 49 3.69 -3.61 -11.00
N VAL A 50 4.78 -4.37 -10.86
CA VAL A 50 5.91 -4.31 -11.80
C VAL A 50 5.49 -4.89 -13.14
N GLY A 51 5.82 -4.17 -14.21
CA GLY A 51 5.48 -4.57 -15.58
C GLY A 51 4.14 -4.03 -16.08
N LEU A 52 3.32 -3.43 -15.22
CA LEU A 52 2.14 -2.68 -15.64
C LEU A 52 2.58 -1.34 -16.21
N THR A 53 2.37 -1.13 -17.50
CA THR A 53 2.86 0.04 -18.23
C THR A 53 1.76 1.08 -18.47
N SER A 54 0.50 0.65 -18.60
CA SER A 54 -0.60 1.57 -18.79
C SER A 54 -1.17 2.09 -17.47
N LYS A 55 -1.60 3.35 -17.48
CA LYS A 55 -2.29 3.97 -16.35
C LYS A 55 -3.60 3.24 -16.02
N MET A 56 -4.29 2.72 -17.02
CA MET A 56 -5.56 2.00 -16.83
C MET A 56 -5.35 0.65 -16.15
N GLU A 57 -4.33 -0.13 -16.55
CA GLU A 57 -3.96 -1.38 -15.88
C GLU A 57 -3.57 -1.12 -14.42
N LEU A 58 -2.78 -0.07 -14.17
CA LEU A 58 -2.41 0.31 -12.82
C LEU A 58 -3.63 0.66 -11.97
N ILE A 59 -4.53 1.52 -12.46
CA ILE A 59 -5.73 1.95 -11.71
C ILE A 59 -6.70 0.79 -11.48
N GLY A 60 -6.83 -0.12 -12.44
CA GLY A 60 -7.69 -1.29 -12.35
C GLY A 60 -7.12 -2.43 -11.48
N HIS A 61 -5.83 -2.39 -11.15
CA HIS A 61 -5.20 -3.44 -10.37
C HIS A 61 -5.69 -3.45 -8.91
N GLN A 62 -5.99 -4.65 -8.39
CA GLN A 62 -6.51 -4.83 -7.02
C GLN A 62 -5.65 -4.17 -5.92
N ASN A 63 -4.34 -4.08 -6.13
CA ASN A 63 -3.40 -3.51 -5.17
C ASN A 63 -3.11 -2.02 -5.36
N TYR A 64 -3.73 -1.36 -6.34
CA TYR A 64 -3.46 0.05 -6.65
C TYR A 64 -3.71 0.97 -5.46
N LYS A 65 -4.81 0.73 -4.71
CA LYS A 65 -5.16 1.51 -3.53
C LYS A 65 -4.09 1.41 -2.43
N ALA A 66 -3.54 0.21 -2.20
CA ALA A 66 -2.44 -0.01 -1.26
C ALA A 66 -1.17 0.74 -1.71
N TYR A 67 -0.82 0.64 -2.99
CA TYR A 67 0.35 1.32 -3.54
C TYR A 67 0.25 2.85 -3.44
N ARG A 68 -0.91 3.42 -3.77
CA ARG A 68 -1.16 4.86 -3.62
C ARG A 68 -1.05 5.33 -2.17
N THR A 69 -1.52 4.50 -1.23
CA THR A 69 -1.40 4.76 0.21
C THR A 69 0.07 4.78 0.64
N PHE A 70 0.86 3.78 0.22
CA PHE A 70 2.30 3.75 0.48
C PHE A 70 3.02 4.99 -0.05
N LEU A 71 2.79 5.37 -1.32
CA LEU A 71 3.42 6.55 -1.91
C LEU A 71 3.12 7.84 -1.13
N LYS A 72 1.86 8.01 -0.69
CA LYS A 72 1.45 9.15 0.14
C LYS A 72 2.22 9.16 1.46
N TRP A 73 2.23 8.04 2.18
CA TRP A 73 2.88 7.96 3.48
C TRP A 73 4.40 8.08 3.39
N ARG A 74 5.00 7.53 2.34
CA ARG A 74 6.44 7.69 2.07
C ARG A 74 6.83 9.16 1.89
N LYS A 75 6.00 9.93 1.17
CA LYS A 75 6.19 11.38 1.01
C LYS A 75 6.08 12.10 2.35
N GLN A 76 5.02 11.83 3.12
CA GLN A 76 4.81 12.45 4.44
C GLN A 76 5.95 12.12 5.41
N TRP A 77 6.45 10.88 5.40
CA TRP A 77 7.59 10.46 6.22
C TRP A 77 8.88 11.19 5.85
N ALA A 78 9.13 11.38 4.55
CA ALA A 78 10.29 12.15 4.08
C ALA A 78 10.20 13.63 4.51
N GLU A 79 9.01 14.24 4.43
CA GLU A 79 8.75 15.61 4.90
C GLU A 79 8.98 15.73 6.41
N MET A 80 8.48 14.78 7.21
CA MET A 80 8.71 14.74 8.66
C MET A 80 10.20 14.65 9.00
N ARG A 81 10.94 13.73 8.37
CA ARG A 81 12.39 13.57 8.58
C ARG A 81 13.20 14.80 8.15
N GLY A 82 12.80 15.45 7.05
CA GLY A 82 13.41 16.71 6.61
C GLY A 82 13.21 17.85 7.61
N ASN A 83 12.13 17.80 8.40
CA ASN A 83 11.80 18.77 9.44
C ASN A 83 12.36 18.40 10.83
N GLY A 84 13.29 17.43 10.91
CA GLY A 84 13.96 17.05 12.16
C GLY A 84 13.20 16.02 13.01
N PHE A 85 12.11 15.43 12.51
CA PHE A 85 11.45 14.32 13.20
C PHE A 85 12.34 13.06 13.16
N THR A 86 12.66 12.53 14.33
CA THR A 86 13.29 11.22 14.51
C THR A 86 12.26 10.31 15.18
N ALA A 87 11.96 9.17 14.55
CA ALA A 87 11.19 8.14 15.22
C ALA A 87 12.14 7.37 16.15
N SER A 88 11.94 7.56 17.45
CA SER A 88 12.68 6.91 18.54
C SER A 88 12.41 5.41 18.61
#